data_AF-A0A0D0D2W5-F1
#
_entry.id   AF-A0A0D0D2W5-F1
#
_cell.length_a   1.000
_cell.length_b   1.000
_cell.length_c   1.000
_cell.angle_alpha   90.00
_cell.angle_beta   90.00
_cell.angle_gamma   90.00
#
_symmetry.space_group_name_H-M   'P 1'
#
loop_
_entity.id
_entity.type
_entity.pdbx_description
1 polymer ?
#
loop_
_entity_poly.entity_id
_entity_poly.type
_entity_poly.pdbx_seq_one_letter_code
_entity_poly.pdbx_strand_id
1 'polypeptide(L)'
;MKNLALLLAFVTVVSAQSQEFGQCGGIGWTGPTTCVAGNSCVQLNPYFFQCLPSSSTSGSGGSTSTAPAALPTGTSTASTNTVAKGIGKLYFGSATDNPELPDTAYETILNNTGFFGQITPGNSMKWDATEPEEGVFTFSGGDQIANLARANGQLIRGHNCVWYNQLPSWVANGVFTAAQLTTIIQNHCGTLVSHYAGEISSSYAWDVINEPFNDDGTWRSDVFFNTLGESFVPIALQAARAADPKAKLYINDYNIEFAGPKATAMMSLIQTLKSTNVPVDGVGLQCHFIVGEVPTDLETILQEFVALDVEVAITELDIRMTLPETDALLAQQKTDYQNVIAACKAVAGCVGITIWDYTDKYSWIPGTFPGQGAACPWDANFIRKPAYDGIIAGLTA
;
A
#
# COMPACT_ATOMS: atom_id res chain seq x y z
N MET A 1 -8.56 81.88 28.85
CA MET A 1 -9.54 80.98 29.48
C MET A 1 -9.92 79.90 28.48
N LYS A 2 -9.86 78.65 28.93
CA LYS A 2 -10.21 77.36 28.29
C LYS A 2 -10.98 77.43 26.97
N ASN A 3 -10.50 76.71 25.95
CA ASN A 3 -11.28 75.66 25.30
C ASN A 3 -10.40 74.72 24.47
N LEU A 4 -10.44 73.45 24.87
CA LEU A 4 -9.82 72.28 24.28
C LEU A 4 -10.72 71.81 23.13
N ALA A 5 -10.24 71.82 21.88
CA ALA A 5 -10.94 71.22 20.76
C ALA A 5 -10.25 69.90 20.39
N LEU A 6 -10.84 68.80 20.84
CA LEU A 6 -10.43 67.44 20.55
C LEU A 6 -10.88 67.09 19.11
N LEU A 7 -9.94 66.88 18.18
CA LEU A 7 -10.25 66.30 16.87
C LEU A 7 -10.43 64.79 17.04
N LEU A 8 -11.67 64.30 17.10
CA LEU A 8 -11.97 62.89 16.88
C LEU A 8 -11.98 62.63 15.37
N ALA A 9 -10.94 61.97 14.87
CA ALA A 9 -10.99 61.33 13.56
C ALA A 9 -11.91 60.11 13.66
N PHE A 10 -13.08 60.17 13.02
CA PHE A 10 -13.88 58.98 12.75
C PHE A 10 -13.12 58.13 11.72
N VAL A 11 -12.34 57.15 12.19
CA VAL A 11 -11.93 56.05 11.33
C VAL A 11 -13.18 55.24 11.05
N THR A 12 -13.75 55.40 9.86
CA THR A 12 -14.72 54.44 9.33
C THR A 12 -14.01 53.10 9.20
N VAL A 13 -14.18 52.23 10.19
CA VAL A 13 -13.77 50.83 10.08
C VAL A 13 -14.75 50.20 9.09
N VAL A 14 -14.37 50.20 7.81
CA VAL A 14 -15.03 49.34 6.82
C VAL A 14 -14.73 47.92 7.28
N SER A 15 -15.72 47.27 7.88
CA SER A 15 -15.60 45.85 8.20
C SER A 15 -15.52 45.11 6.87
N ALA A 16 -14.31 44.74 6.46
CA ALA A 16 -14.10 43.94 5.27
C ALA A 16 -14.88 42.62 5.46
N GLN A 17 -15.79 42.32 4.53
CA GLN A 17 -16.51 41.06 4.50
C GLN A 17 -15.72 40.06 3.65
N SER A 18 -15.71 38.79 4.07
CA SER A 18 -15.14 37.71 3.27
C SER A 18 -16.11 37.35 2.15
N GLN A 19 -15.59 37.17 0.94
CA GLN A 19 -16.37 36.75 -0.22
C GLN A 19 -16.86 35.31 -0.05
N GLU A 20 -17.81 34.88 -0.88
CA GLU A 20 -18.23 33.48 -0.94
C GLU A 20 -17.01 32.55 -1.11
N PHE A 21 -16.97 31.46 -0.34
CA PHE A 21 -15.83 30.54 -0.17
C PHE A 21 -14.55 31.14 0.44
N GLY A 22 -14.55 32.41 0.84
CA GLY A 22 -13.45 33.03 1.57
C GLY A 22 -13.40 32.61 3.05
N GLN A 23 -12.20 32.64 3.65
CA GLN A 23 -12.04 32.40 5.08
C GLN A 23 -12.67 33.51 5.90
N CYS A 24 -13.42 33.15 6.93
CA CYS A 24 -14.16 34.08 7.79
C CYS A 24 -13.91 33.83 9.29
N GLY A 25 -12.89 33.04 9.65
CA GLY A 25 -12.59 32.72 11.04
C GLY A 25 -11.61 31.56 11.18
N GLY A 26 -11.27 31.26 12.44
CA GLY A 26 -10.30 30.22 12.82
C GLY A 26 -9.30 30.73 13.84
N ILE A 27 -8.71 29.82 14.62
CA ILE A 27 -7.62 30.13 15.56
C ILE A 27 -6.46 30.78 14.79
N GLY A 28 -6.10 32.01 15.17
CA GLY A 28 -5.01 32.78 14.55
C GLY A 28 -5.42 33.64 13.35
N TRP A 29 -6.69 33.61 12.93
CA TRP A 29 -7.18 34.46 11.83
C TRP A 29 -7.35 35.92 12.28
N THR A 30 -6.75 36.85 11.53
CA THR A 30 -6.83 38.31 11.78
C THR A 30 -7.62 39.06 10.70
N GLY A 31 -8.25 38.35 9.76
CA GLY A 31 -8.99 38.93 8.65
C GLY A 31 -10.50 39.07 8.93
N PRO A 32 -11.32 39.30 7.88
CA PRO A 32 -12.78 39.37 7.95
C PRO A 32 -13.42 38.25 8.76
N THR A 33 -14.37 38.58 9.64
CA THR A 33 -15.13 37.58 10.44
C THR A 33 -16.61 37.47 10.04
N THR A 34 -17.01 38.17 8.98
CA THR A 34 -18.37 38.21 8.46
C THR A 34 -18.36 37.99 6.96
N CYS A 35 -19.37 37.31 6.43
CA CYS A 35 -19.50 37.02 5.01
C CYS A 35 -20.28 38.09 4.26
N VAL A 36 -20.07 38.17 2.94
CA VAL A 36 -20.95 38.94 2.05
C VAL A 36 -22.39 38.41 2.12
N ALA A 37 -23.36 39.30 1.83
CA ALA A 37 -24.78 38.99 1.95
C ALA A 37 -25.17 37.70 1.20
N GLY A 38 -26.03 36.90 1.80
CA GLY A 38 -26.43 35.59 1.27
C GLY A 38 -25.52 34.43 1.68
N ASN A 39 -24.46 34.68 2.47
CA ASN A 39 -23.55 33.66 2.98
C ASN A 39 -23.43 33.72 4.52
N SER A 40 -23.15 32.58 5.15
CA SER A 40 -22.88 32.43 6.58
C SER A 40 -21.48 31.85 6.81
N CYS A 41 -20.82 32.30 7.88
CA CYS A 41 -19.51 31.79 8.25
C CYS A 41 -19.65 30.44 8.97
N VAL A 42 -19.18 29.37 8.33
CA VAL A 42 -19.32 27.99 8.83
C VAL A 42 -17.96 27.46 9.28
N GLN A 43 -17.90 26.92 10.49
CA GLN A 43 -16.69 26.27 11.00
C GLN A 43 -16.49 24.94 10.27
N LEU A 44 -15.35 24.79 9.57
CA LEU A 44 -14.95 23.50 9.00
C LEU A 44 -14.02 22.75 9.96
N ASN A 45 -13.13 23.48 10.63
CA ASN A 45 -12.31 22.97 11.74
C ASN A 45 -11.88 24.14 12.67
N PRO A 46 -11.20 23.88 13.81
CA PRO A 46 -10.83 24.94 14.76
C PRO A 46 -9.96 26.07 14.18
N TYR A 47 -9.18 25.81 13.13
CA TYR A 47 -8.28 26.77 12.48
C TYR A 47 -8.89 27.43 11.25
N PHE A 48 -10.04 26.95 10.75
CA PHE A 48 -10.60 27.39 9.48
C PHE A 48 -12.12 27.40 9.44
N PHE A 49 -12.67 28.59 9.22
CA PHE A 49 -14.10 28.86 9.02
C PHE A 49 -14.27 29.49 7.64
N GLN A 50 -15.31 29.12 6.90
CA GLN A 50 -15.50 29.54 5.51
C GLN A 50 -16.89 30.12 5.27
N CYS A 51 -16.99 31.13 4.42
CA CYS A 51 -18.27 31.68 3.98
C CYS A 51 -18.96 30.73 2.99
N LEU A 52 -20.12 30.22 3.37
CA LEU A 52 -20.94 29.33 2.55
C LEU A 52 -22.35 29.91 2.37
N PRO A 53 -23.05 29.65 1.25
CA PRO A 53 -24.39 30.18 1.01
C PRO A 53 -25.39 29.84 2.13
N SER A 54 -26.04 30.86 2.68
CA SER A 54 -27.12 30.71 3.65
C SER A 54 -28.37 30.23 2.91
N SER A 55 -28.86 29.05 3.25
CA SER A 55 -30.12 28.55 2.69
C SER A 55 -31.28 29.44 3.14
N SER A 56 -31.73 30.32 2.25
CA SER A 56 -32.94 31.12 2.46
C SER A 56 -34.18 30.22 2.39
N THR A 57 -34.91 30.12 3.49
CA THR A 57 -36.26 29.54 3.50
C THR A 57 -37.21 30.50 2.79
N SER A 58 -37.61 30.15 1.56
CA SER A 58 -38.74 30.78 0.87
C SER A 58 -39.38 29.81 -0.12
N GLY A 59 -40.68 29.54 0.10
CA GLY A 59 -41.62 29.20 -0.97
C GLY A 59 -41.66 27.74 -1.43
N SER A 60 -42.68 27.03 -0.96
CA SER A 60 -43.19 25.75 -1.45
C SER A 60 -43.14 25.58 -2.98
N GLY A 61 -42.11 24.91 -3.46
CA GLY A 61 -42.09 24.14 -4.70
C GLY A 61 -41.46 22.79 -4.37
N GLY A 62 -42.21 21.70 -4.54
CA GLY A 62 -41.76 20.35 -4.20
C GLY A 62 -40.58 19.91 -5.06
N SER A 63 -39.38 20.32 -4.68
CA SER A 63 -38.14 19.68 -5.08
C SER A 63 -37.89 18.60 -4.04
N THR A 64 -38.06 17.35 -4.44
CA THR A 64 -37.49 16.21 -3.73
C THR A 64 -35.98 16.43 -3.68
N SER A 65 -35.50 16.97 -2.56
CA SER A 65 -34.10 16.84 -2.15
C SER A 65 -33.86 15.35 -1.95
N THR A 66 -33.48 14.67 -3.04
CA THR A 66 -32.83 13.38 -2.96
C THR A 66 -31.55 13.63 -2.17
N ALA A 67 -31.50 13.11 -0.94
CA ALA A 67 -30.24 12.88 -0.26
C ALA A 67 -29.29 12.22 -1.27
N PRO A 68 -27.97 12.57 -1.28
CA PRO A 68 -27.02 11.84 -2.11
C PRO A 68 -27.25 10.34 -1.85
N ALA A 69 -27.46 9.58 -2.93
CA ALA A 69 -27.63 8.14 -2.80
C ALA A 69 -26.41 7.59 -2.05
N ALA A 70 -26.65 6.72 -1.07
CA ALA A 70 -25.55 6.04 -0.41
C ALA A 70 -24.74 5.26 -1.46
N LEU A 71 -23.41 5.35 -1.39
CA LEU A 71 -22.53 4.62 -2.29
C LEU A 71 -22.81 3.11 -2.21
N PRO A 72 -22.69 2.37 -3.32
CA PRO A 72 -22.92 0.93 -3.33
C PRO A 72 -21.92 0.21 -2.42
N THR A 73 -22.39 -0.83 -1.73
CA THR A 73 -21.58 -1.69 -0.88
C THR A 73 -21.49 -3.09 -1.47
N GLY A 74 -20.48 -3.86 -1.05
CA GLY A 74 -20.30 -5.26 -1.43
C GLY A 74 -21.38 -6.14 -0.79
N THR A 75 -21.87 -7.11 -1.56
CA THR A 75 -23.02 -7.96 -1.21
C THR A 75 -22.66 -9.42 -0.97
N SER A 76 -21.51 -9.87 -1.46
CA SER A 76 -21.05 -11.25 -1.32
C SER A 76 -20.90 -11.63 0.15
N THR A 77 -21.24 -12.86 0.50
CA THR A 77 -21.02 -13.44 1.84
C THR A 77 -19.92 -14.49 1.86
N ALA A 78 -19.36 -14.83 0.68
CA ALA A 78 -18.28 -15.80 0.55
C ALA A 78 -16.98 -15.25 1.13
N SER A 79 -16.16 -16.10 1.73
CA SER A 79 -14.89 -15.71 2.36
C SER A 79 -13.73 -15.89 1.39
N THR A 80 -12.98 -14.80 1.13
CA THR A 80 -11.96 -14.70 0.07
C THR A 80 -10.90 -15.80 0.14
N ASN A 81 -10.26 -16.02 1.29
CA ASN A 81 -9.26 -17.08 1.45
C ASN A 81 -9.87 -18.49 1.37
N THR A 82 -11.08 -18.70 1.91
CA THR A 82 -11.77 -19.99 1.76
C THR A 82 -12.02 -20.34 0.30
N VAL A 83 -12.49 -19.38 -0.50
CA VAL A 83 -12.70 -19.59 -1.94
C VAL A 83 -11.38 -19.79 -2.67
N ALA A 84 -10.36 -18.97 -2.40
CA ALA A 84 -9.03 -19.09 -3.01
C ALA A 84 -8.41 -20.47 -2.78
N LYS A 85 -8.46 -20.98 -1.53
CA LYS A 85 -7.98 -22.33 -1.22
C LYS A 85 -8.83 -23.42 -1.88
N GLY A 86 -10.14 -23.21 -2.01
CA GLY A 86 -11.06 -24.13 -2.68
C GLY A 86 -10.75 -24.35 -4.17
N ILE A 87 -10.12 -23.36 -4.82
CA ILE A 87 -9.67 -23.44 -6.22
C ILE A 87 -8.18 -23.77 -6.37
N GLY A 88 -7.51 -24.17 -5.30
CA GLY A 88 -6.11 -24.62 -5.32
C GLY A 88 -5.06 -23.52 -5.19
N LYS A 89 -5.45 -22.27 -4.87
CA LYS A 89 -4.47 -21.25 -4.46
C LYS A 89 -3.98 -21.52 -3.04
N LEU A 90 -2.76 -21.10 -2.74
CA LEU A 90 -2.15 -21.28 -1.43
C LEU A 90 -2.84 -20.39 -0.38
N TYR A 91 -3.16 -19.15 -0.74
CA TYR A 91 -3.80 -18.16 0.14
C TYR A 91 -4.50 -17.03 -0.63
N PHE A 92 -5.40 -16.34 0.07
CA PHE A 92 -5.69 -14.92 -0.13
C PHE A 92 -5.30 -14.20 1.17
N GLY A 93 -4.56 -13.09 1.10
CA GLY A 93 -3.92 -12.45 2.24
C GLY A 93 -4.07 -10.94 2.26
N SER A 94 -3.55 -10.32 3.31
CA SER A 94 -3.50 -8.86 3.49
C SER A 94 -2.17 -8.46 4.12
N ALA A 95 -1.60 -7.32 3.73
CA ALA A 95 -0.64 -6.65 4.59
C ALA A 95 -1.33 -6.08 5.85
N THR A 96 -0.54 -5.76 6.86
CA THR A 96 -0.92 -5.03 8.07
C THR A 96 0.31 -4.37 8.68
N ASP A 97 0.13 -3.43 9.59
CA ASP A 97 1.21 -2.83 10.37
C ASP A 97 0.89 -2.76 11.88
N ASN A 98 1.95 -2.71 12.68
CA ASN A 98 1.87 -2.74 14.14
C ASN A 98 0.94 -1.65 14.75
N PRO A 99 0.88 -0.40 14.24
CA PRO A 99 0.01 0.64 14.78
C PRO A 99 -1.50 0.39 14.59
N GLU A 100 -1.88 -0.56 13.72
CA GLU A 100 -3.28 -0.87 13.39
C GLU A 100 -3.87 -1.89 14.36
N LEU A 101 -3.04 -2.78 14.91
CA LEU A 101 -3.45 -3.88 15.79
C LEU A 101 -4.23 -3.47 17.05
N PRO A 102 -4.02 -2.28 17.66
CA PRO A 102 -4.87 -1.83 18.76
C PRO A 102 -6.33 -1.55 18.37
N ASP A 103 -6.65 -1.38 17.08
CA ASP A 103 -8.04 -1.26 16.63
C ASP A 103 -8.71 -2.63 16.57
N THR A 104 -9.49 -2.93 17.61
CA THR A 104 -10.19 -4.22 17.74
C THR A 104 -11.14 -4.55 16.58
N ALA A 105 -11.73 -3.54 15.92
CA ALA A 105 -12.61 -3.78 14.77
C ALA A 105 -11.80 -4.20 13.55
N TYR A 106 -10.62 -3.58 13.38
CA TYR A 106 -9.65 -3.97 12.37
C TYR A 106 -9.13 -5.39 12.63
N GLU A 107 -8.57 -5.62 13.83
CA GLU A 107 -7.95 -6.89 14.20
C GLU A 107 -8.94 -8.07 14.11
N THR A 108 -10.22 -7.86 14.46
CA THR A 108 -11.26 -8.89 14.33
C THR A 108 -11.44 -9.38 12.89
N ILE A 109 -11.36 -8.48 11.91
CA ILE A 109 -11.51 -8.83 10.49
C ILE A 109 -10.20 -9.43 9.97
N LEU A 110 -9.04 -8.88 10.34
CA LEU A 110 -7.73 -9.42 9.99
C LEU A 110 -7.54 -10.87 10.49
N ASN A 111 -8.00 -11.16 11.71
CA ASN A 111 -7.95 -12.51 12.33
C ASN A 111 -8.96 -13.50 11.74
N ASN A 112 -9.87 -13.05 10.87
CA ASN A 112 -10.79 -13.95 10.18
C ASN A 112 -10.05 -14.70 9.07
N THR A 113 -9.61 -15.92 9.38
CA THR A 113 -8.85 -16.77 8.44
C THR A 113 -9.65 -17.25 7.23
N GLY A 114 -10.97 -17.09 7.25
CA GLY A 114 -11.80 -17.23 6.05
C GLY A 114 -11.56 -16.10 5.04
N PHE A 115 -11.25 -14.90 5.51
CA PHE A 115 -10.88 -13.76 4.65
C PHE A 115 -9.39 -13.75 4.31
N PHE A 116 -8.52 -13.93 5.30
CA PHE A 116 -7.08 -13.80 5.13
C PHE A 116 -6.33 -15.02 5.67
N GLY A 117 -5.78 -15.83 4.78
CA GLY A 117 -4.94 -16.98 5.10
C GLY A 117 -3.45 -16.67 5.15
N GLN A 118 -3.06 -15.42 4.89
CA GLN A 118 -1.68 -14.96 4.87
C GLN A 118 -1.61 -13.50 5.30
N ILE A 119 -0.57 -13.12 6.04
CA ILE A 119 -0.28 -11.72 6.38
C ILE A 119 1.15 -11.29 6.06
N THR A 120 1.32 -10.03 5.67
CA THR A 120 2.62 -9.41 5.37
C THR A 120 2.84 -8.25 6.37
N PRO A 121 3.97 -8.19 7.10
CA PRO A 121 4.31 -7.02 7.91
C PRO A 121 4.70 -5.87 6.99
N GLY A 122 3.91 -4.80 6.97
CA GLY A 122 4.08 -3.68 6.05
C GLY A 122 5.38 -2.90 6.27
N ASN A 123 5.87 -2.84 7.52
CA ASN A 123 7.07 -2.06 7.85
C ASN A 123 8.05 -2.74 8.81
N SER A 124 7.57 -3.51 9.78
CA SER A 124 8.39 -3.94 10.93
C SER A 124 9.41 -5.05 10.67
N MET A 125 9.55 -5.49 9.41
CA MET A 125 10.65 -6.35 8.95
C MET A 125 11.58 -5.67 7.94
N LYS A 126 11.40 -4.37 7.64
CA LYS A 126 12.32 -3.59 6.79
C LYS A 126 13.62 -3.25 7.53
N TRP A 127 14.64 -2.79 6.80
CA TRP A 127 16.00 -2.63 7.32
C TRP A 127 16.07 -1.62 8.48
N ASP A 128 15.47 -0.44 8.34
CA ASP A 128 15.49 0.58 9.40
C ASP A 128 14.87 0.11 10.73
N ALA A 129 13.84 -0.73 10.66
CA ALA A 129 13.16 -1.31 11.81
C ALA A 129 13.95 -2.45 12.46
N THR A 130 14.72 -3.20 11.66
CA THR A 130 15.36 -4.45 12.11
C THR A 130 16.82 -4.32 12.44
N GLU A 131 17.56 -3.39 11.82
CA GLU A 131 18.97 -3.12 12.11
C GLU A 131 19.26 -1.60 12.10
N PRO A 132 18.71 -0.84 13.07
CA PRO A 132 18.83 0.62 13.12
C PRO A 132 20.27 1.12 13.30
N GLU A 133 21.16 0.30 13.86
CA GLU A 133 22.60 0.53 13.97
C GLU A 133 23.34 -0.73 13.49
N GLU A 134 24.52 -0.59 12.90
CA GLU A 134 25.30 -1.70 12.33
C GLU A 134 25.51 -2.83 13.36
N GLY A 135 24.99 -4.03 13.06
CA GLY A 135 25.08 -5.21 13.91
C GLY A 135 24.14 -5.22 15.14
N VAL A 136 23.31 -4.19 15.33
CA VAL A 136 22.35 -4.11 16.43
C VAL A 136 20.95 -4.41 15.91
N PHE A 137 20.47 -5.63 16.14
CA PHE A 137 19.18 -6.07 15.65
C PHE A 137 18.05 -5.87 16.65
N THR A 138 16.87 -5.50 16.15
CA THR A 138 15.62 -5.49 16.90
C THR A 138 14.53 -6.22 16.11
N PHE A 139 13.80 -7.13 16.76
CA PHE A 139 12.76 -7.92 16.08
C PHE A 139 11.38 -7.73 16.67
N SER A 140 11.23 -6.89 17.71
CA SER A 140 9.98 -6.79 18.47
C SER A 140 8.74 -6.48 17.62
N GLY A 141 8.86 -5.59 16.64
CA GLY A 141 7.77 -5.26 15.72
C GLY A 141 7.40 -6.42 14.80
N GLY A 142 8.39 -7.00 14.11
CA GLY A 142 8.15 -8.13 13.21
C GLY A 142 7.68 -9.38 13.96
N ASP A 143 8.20 -9.63 15.18
CA ASP A 143 7.76 -10.71 16.07
C ASP A 143 6.28 -10.56 16.46
N GLN A 144 5.79 -9.33 16.66
CA GLN A 144 4.36 -9.11 16.94
C GLN A 144 3.49 -9.61 15.79
N ILE A 145 3.84 -9.29 14.54
CA ILE A 145 3.10 -9.72 13.36
C ILE A 145 3.28 -11.23 13.12
N ALA A 146 4.50 -11.76 13.26
CA ALA A 146 4.77 -13.19 13.12
C ALA A 146 4.00 -14.02 14.16
N ASN A 147 3.91 -13.55 15.41
CA ASN A 147 3.12 -14.21 16.44
C ASN A 147 1.61 -14.15 16.16
N LEU A 148 1.10 -13.07 15.56
CA LEU A 148 -0.29 -12.99 15.11
C LEU A 148 -0.58 -14.05 14.02
N ALA A 149 0.28 -14.11 12.99
CA ALA A 149 0.16 -15.11 11.92
C ALA A 149 0.14 -16.53 12.49
N ARG A 150 1.10 -16.83 13.38
CA ARG A 150 1.21 -18.14 14.04
C ARG A 150 -0.02 -18.47 14.88
N ALA A 151 -0.52 -17.53 15.68
CA ALA A 151 -1.69 -17.73 16.53
C ALA A 151 -2.94 -18.09 15.72
N ASN A 152 -3.09 -17.51 14.53
CA ASN A 152 -4.21 -17.75 13.63
C ASN A 152 -3.99 -18.92 12.65
N GLY A 153 -2.77 -19.46 12.55
CA GLY A 153 -2.39 -20.41 11.50
C GLY A 153 -2.41 -19.80 10.10
N GLN A 154 -2.17 -18.49 10.00
CA GLN A 154 -1.97 -17.79 8.73
C GLN A 154 -0.53 -17.99 8.26
N LEU A 155 -0.33 -18.01 6.94
CA LEU A 155 1.00 -17.91 6.38
C LEU A 155 1.57 -16.50 6.62
N ILE A 156 2.88 -16.36 6.61
CA ILE A 156 3.56 -15.07 6.65
C ILE A 156 4.49 -14.93 5.45
N ARG A 157 4.49 -13.74 4.84
CA ARG A 157 5.48 -13.32 3.84
C ARG A 157 6.39 -12.30 4.50
N GLY A 158 7.68 -12.60 4.60
CA GLY A 158 8.66 -11.66 5.12
C GLY A 158 8.95 -10.58 4.08
N HIS A 159 8.92 -9.31 4.49
CA HIS A 159 9.06 -8.18 3.59
C HIS A 159 9.77 -7.03 4.31
N ASN A 160 10.98 -6.63 3.94
CA ASN A 160 11.88 -7.20 2.93
C ASN A 160 13.34 -7.05 3.38
N CYS A 161 14.29 -7.74 2.74
CA CYS A 161 15.70 -7.69 3.15
C CYS A 161 16.51 -6.52 2.54
N VAL A 162 16.39 -6.29 1.23
CA VAL A 162 17.15 -5.26 0.51
C VAL A 162 16.22 -4.42 -0.36
N TRP A 163 16.11 -3.14 -0.03
CA TRP A 163 15.34 -2.14 -0.74
C TRP A 163 16.01 -0.79 -0.64
N TYR A 164 15.86 0.06 -1.66
CA TYR A 164 16.45 1.40 -1.67
C TYR A 164 15.84 2.34 -0.62
N ASN A 165 14.62 2.05 -0.16
CA ASN A 165 13.86 2.87 0.77
C ASN A 165 13.81 2.23 2.17
N GLN A 166 13.49 3.03 3.20
CA GLN A 166 13.47 2.61 4.61
C GLN A 166 14.78 1.94 5.05
N LEU A 167 15.89 2.52 4.60
CA LEU A 167 17.23 2.17 5.04
C LEU A 167 17.57 2.96 6.31
N PRO A 168 18.26 2.34 7.30
CA PRO A 168 18.82 3.09 8.40
C PRO A 168 19.88 4.05 7.88
N SER A 169 20.05 5.21 8.54
CA SER A 169 20.88 6.29 8.01
C SER A 169 22.35 5.91 7.81
N TRP A 170 22.85 4.92 8.56
CA TRP A 170 24.23 4.42 8.45
C TRP A 170 24.47 3.62 7.15
N VAL A 171 23.43 2.98 6.61
CA VAL A 171 23.49 2.34 5.28
C VAL A 171 23.26 3.39 4.19
N ALA A 172 22.16 4.15 4.31
CA ALA A 172 21.75 5.10 3.27
C ALA A 172 22.83 6.15 2.93
N ASN A 173 23.59 6.60 3.94
CA ASN A 173 24.67 7.59 3.78
C ASN A 173 26.08 6.98 3.92
N GLY A 174 26.17 5.66 4.02
CA GLY A 174 27.44 4.97 4.20
C GLY A 174 28.30 5.02 2.93
N VAL A 175 29.61 5.13 3.13
CA VAL A 175 30.60 5.04 2.03
C VAL A 175 31.37 3.74 2.21
N PHE A 176 30.99 2.74 1.44
CA PHE A 176 31.50 1.39 1.58
C PHE A 176 32.37 0.99 0.40
N THR A 177 33.38 0.17 0.66
CA THR A 177 33.98 -0.67 -0.39
C THR A 177 33.03 -1.81 -0.76
N ALA A 178 33.20 -2.39 -1.95
CA ALA A 178 32.44 -3.58 -2.35
C ALA A 178 32.53 -4.73 -1.32
N ALA A 179 33.70 -4.97 -0.72
CA ALA A 179 33.86 -6.01 0.29
C ALA A 179 33.08 -5.72 1.59
N GLN A 180 33.06 -4.46 2.03
CA GLN A 180 32.30 -4.04 3.21
C GLN A 180 30.80 -4.18 2.96
N LEU A 181 30.29 -3.66 1.84
CA LEU A 181 28.85 -3.72 1.57
C LEU A 181 28.37 -5.15 1.32
N THR A 182 29.21 -6.01 0.70
CA THR A 182 28.93 -7.44 0.60
C THR A 182 28.73 -8.06 1.98
N THR A 183 29.63 -7.78 2.93
CA THR A 183 29.56 -8.31 4.30
C THR A 183 28.33 -7.77 5.03
N ILE A 184 28.00 -6.48 4.85
CA ILE A 184 26.84 -5.84 5.45
C ILE A 184 25.54 -6.51 4.96
N ILE A 185 25.36 -6.69 3.64
CA ILE A 185 24.19 -7.36 3.08
C ILE A 185 24.10 -8.81 3.59
N GLN A 186 25.21 -9.55 3.59
CA GLN A 186 25.23 -10.92 4.08
C GLN A 186 24.85 -11.02 5.56
N ASN A 187 25.34 -10.11 6.39
CA ASN A 187 25.02 -10.05 7.81
C ASN A 187 23.56 -9.68 8.04
N HIS A 188 23.06 -8.64 7.37
CA HIS A 188 21.68 -8.17 7.50
C HIS A 188 20.68 -9.25 7.07
N CYS A 189 20.73 -9.63 5.79
CA CYS A 189 19.81 -10.61 5.22
C CYS A 189 19.94 -11.96 5.94
N GLY A 190 21.16 -12.40 6.24
CA GLY A 190 21.41 -13.66 6.93
C GLY A 190 20.83 -13.67 8.34
N THR A 191 21.01 -12.59 9.11
CA THR A 191 20.51 -12.52 10.49
C THR A 191 18.99 -12.39 10.52
N LEU A 192 18.41 -11.52 9.68
CA LEU A 192 16.97 -11.33 9.59
C LEU A 192 16.24 -12.62 9.18
N VAL A 193 16.68 -13.26 8.10
CA VAL A 193 16.08 -14.51 7.61
C VAL A 193 16.27 -15.65 8.61
N SER A 194 17.44 -15.73 9.27
CA SER A 194 17.73 -16.74 10.29
C SER A 194 16.82 -16.60 11.52
N HIS A 195 16.56 -15.37 11.97
CA HIS A 195 15.67 -15.11 13.12
C HIS A 195 14.26 -15.66 12.89
N TYR A 196 13.72 -15.50 11.67
CA TYR A 196 12.40 -16.02 11.29
C TYR A 196 12.46 -17.39 10.59
N ALA A 197 13.60 -18.07 10.61
CA ALA A 197 13.72 -19.40 10.05
C ALA A 197 12.82 -20.37 10.83
N GLY A 198 12.13 -21.26 10.11
CA GLY A 198 11.09 -22.12 10.66
C GLY A 198 9.70 -21.47 10.67
N GLU A 199 9.58 -20.18 11.00
CA GLU A 199 8.31 -19.45 10.86
C GLU A 199 7.99 -19.22 9.39
N ILE A 200 8.91 -18.60 8.66
CA ILE A 200 8.73 -18.30 7.25
C ILE A 200 8.84 -19.58 6.41
N SER A 201 9.82 -20.45 6.64
CA SER A 201 9.93 -21.71 5.88
C SER A 201 8.81 -22.71 6.11
N SER A 202 8.12 -22.67 7.26
CA SER A 202 6.91 -23.48 7.45
C SER A 202 5.67 -22.81 6.88
N SER A 203 5.76 -21.52 6.55
CA SER A 203 4.65 -20.71 6.08
C SER A 203 4.71 -20.44 4.58
N TYR A 204 5.66 -19.64 4.09
CA TYR A 204 5.75 -19.34 2.66
C TYR A 204 7.09 -18.73 2.19
N ALA A 205 7.24 -17.40 2.23
CA ALA A 205 8.21 -16.69 1.37
C ALA A 205 8.85 -15.46 2.01
N TRP A 206 10.00 -15.06 1.46
CA TRP A 206 10.70 -13.79 1.71
C TRP A 206 10.81 -12.98 0.43
N ASP A 207 10.41 -11.72 0.47
CA ASP A 207 10.85 -10.72 -0.50
C ASP A 207 12.29 -10.32 -0.13
N VAL A 208 13.26 -10.91 -0.85
CA VAL A 208 14.68 -10.70 -0.55
C VAL A 208 15.18 -9.40 -1.18
N ILE A 209 14.83 -9.18 -2.45
CA ILE A 209 15.12 -7.94 -3.18
C ILE A 209 13.81 -7.26 -3.52
N ASN A 210 13.69 -5.97 -3.22
CA ASN A 210 12.54 -5.16 -3.55
C ASN A 210 12.93 -4.02 -4.50
N GLU A 211 12.16 -3.86 -5.58
CA GLU A 211 12.18 -2.73 -6.53
C GLU A 211 13.57 -2.37 -7.13
N PRO A 212 14.31 -3.35 -7.69
CA PRO A 212 15.67 -3.11 -8.21
C PRO A 212 15.70 -2.25 -9.48
N PHE A 213 14.57 -2.04 -10.17
CA PHE A 213 14.51 -1.34 -11.44
C PHE A 213 13.72 -0.02 -11.40
N ASN A 214 14.12 0.91 -12.26
CA ASN A 214 13.32 2.07 -12.67
C ASN A 214 12.25 1.65 -13.70
N ASP A 215 11.29 2.53 -13.99
CA ASP A 215 10.21 2.26 -14.95
C ASP A 215 10.70 2.01 -16.39
N ASP A 216 11.86 2.55 -16.76
CA ASP A 216 12.49 2.34 -18.07
C ASP A 216 13.32 1.03 -18.14
N GLY A 217 13.29 0.20 -17.09
CA GLY A 217 14.03 -1.06 -17.00
C GLY A 217 15.51 -0.92 -16.69
N THR A 218 16.02 0.29 -16.48
CA THR A 218 17.39 0.47 -15.96
C THR A 218 17.45 0.15 -14.47
N TRP A 219 18.62 -0.24 -13.99
CA TRP A 219 18.85 -0.43 -12.56
C TRP A 219 18.63 0.86 -11.78
N ARG A 220 17.93 0.75 -10.65
CA ARG A 220 17.74 1.85 -9.73
C ARG A 220 19.08 2.24 -9.10
N SER A 221 19.38 3.53 -9.07
CA SER A 221 20.57 4.03 -8.38
C SER A 221 20.30 4.13 -6.88
N ASP A 222 21.02 3.35 -6.10
CA ASP A 222 21.03 3.37 -4.64
C ASP A 222 22.42 2.97 -4.11
N VAL A 223 22.58 2.90 -2.79
CA VAL A 223 23.87 2.52 -2.16
C VAL A 223 24.35 1.14 -2.62
N PHE A 224 23.43 0.19 -2.88
CA PHE A 224 23.75 -1.17 -3.27
C PHE A 224 24.26 -1.23 -4.71
N PHE A 225 23.47 -0.75 -5.66
CA PHE A 225 23.85 -0.77 -7.08
C PHE A 225 25.08 0.11 -7.36
N ASN A 226 25.17 1.30 -6.74
CA ASN A 226 26.29 2.20 -6.98
C ASN A 226 27.63 1.63 -6.46
N THR A 227 27.60 0.74 -5.46
CA THR A 227 28.80 0.16 -4.85
C THR A 227 29.14 -1.23 -5.43
N LEU A 228 28.13 -2.06 -5.69
CA LEU A 228 28.28 -3.47 -6.05
C LEU A 228 27.91 -3.78 -7.51
N GLY A 229 27.34 -2.82 -8.24
CA GLY A 229 26.66 -3.12 -9.50
C GLY A 229 25.55 -4.15 -9.27
N GLU A 230 25.30 -5.04 -10.24
CA GLU A 230 24.23 -6.04 -10.16
C GLU A 230 24.47 -7.13 -9.10
N SER A 231 25.70 -7.23 -8.56
CA SER A 231 26.10 -8.33 -7.67
C SER A 231 25.40 -8.32 -6.30
N PHE A 232 24.79 -7.20 -5.88
CA PHE A 232 24.05 -7.16 -4.62
C PHE A 232 22.87 -8.16 -4.60
N VAL A 233 22.23 -8.41 -5.75
CA VAL A 233 21.10 -9.34 -5.89
C VAL A 233 21.51 -10.78 -5.54
N PRO A 234 22.48 -11.40 -6.24
CA PRO A 234 22.90 -12.76 -5.89
C PRO A 234 23.52 -12.86 -4.50
N ILE A 235 24.21 -11.81 -4.00
CA ILE A 235 24.75 -11.78 -2.63
C ILE A 235 23.62 -11.94 -1.60
N ALA A 236 22.55 -11.15 -1.71
CA ALA A 236 21.42 -11.20 -0.79
C ALA A 236 20.66 -12.53 -0.88
N LEU A 237 20.37 -13.01 -2.09
CA LEU A 237 19.67 -14.28 -2.31
C LEU A 237 20.45 -15.48 -1.76
N GLN A 238 21.77 -15.51 -1.95
CA GLN A 238 22.62 -16.58 -1.40
C GLN A 238 22.67 -16.52 0.13
N ALA A 239 22.75 -15.32 0.72
CA ALA A 239 22.70 -15.14 2.18
C ALA A 239 21.37 -15.62 2.76
N ALA A 240 20.25 -15.21 2.16
CA ALA A 240 18.91 -15.66 2.56
C ALA A 240 18.75 -17.18 2.44
N ARG A 241 19.20 -17.78 1.33
CA ARG A 241 19.14 -19.25 1.15
C ARG A 241 19.99 -20.00 2.17
N ALA A 242 21.15 -19.46 2.53
CA ALA A 242 22.02 -20.08 3.53
C ALA A 242 21.40 -20.01 4.94
N ALA A 243 20.67 -18.93 5.25
CA ALA A 243 19.98 -18.74 6.51
C ALA A 243 18.71 -19.60 6.64
N ASP A 244 17.90 -19.68 5.59
CA ASP A 244 16.72 -20.55 5.52
C ASP A 244 16.65 -21.31 4.18
N PRO A 245 17.10 -22.58 4.15
CA PRO A 245 17.08 -23.41 2.94
C PRO A 245 15.69 -23.75 2.41
N LYS A 246 14.62 -23.52 3.18
CA LYS A 246 13.26 -23.96 2.86
C LYS A 246 12.31 -22.81 2.50
N ALA A 247 12.60 -21.59 2.94
CA ALA A 247 11.81 -20.42 2.57
C ALA A 247 11.86 -20.19 1.05
N LYS A 248 10.74 -19.77 0.46
CA LYS A 248 10.71 -19.34 -0.94
C LYS A 248 11.32 -17.95 -1.07
N LEU A 249 12.27 -17.76 -1.98
CA LEU A 249 12.99 -16.49 -2.16
C LEU A 249 12.46 -15.74 -3.37
N TYR A 250 11.95 -14.54 -3.13
CA TYR A 250 11.29 -13.68 -4.10
C TYR A 250 12.12 -12.43 -4.42
N ILE A 251 12.03 -12.00 -5.68
CA ILE A 251 12.27 -10.61 -6.08
C ILE A 251 10.91 -9.97 -6.33
N ASN A 252 10.64 -8.81 -5.71
CA ASN A 252 9.33 -8.15 -5.72
C ASN A 252 9.46 -6.75 -6.36
N ASP A 253 8.52 -6.38 -7.23
CA ASP A 253 8.53 -5.06 -7.90
C ASP A 253 7.13 -4.67 -8.40
N TYR A 254 6.92 -3.36 -8.63
CA TYR A 254 5.74 -2.80 -9.29
C TYR A 254 6.00 -2.53 -10.77
N ASN A 255 4.92 -2.30 -11.52
CA ASN A 255 4.89 -2.01 -12.97
C ASN A 255 5.47 -3.13 -13.86
N ILE A 256 5.90 -4.26 -13.29
CA ILE A 256 6.30 -5.44 -14.05
C ILE A 256 5.08 -6.24 -14.56
N GLU A 257 3.87 -5.81 -14.20
CA GLU A 257 2.57 -6.27 -14.70
C GLU A 257 2.29 -5.80 -16.13
N PHE A 258 3.01 -4.79 -16.62
CA PHE A 258 2.87 -4.24 -17.96
C PHE A 258 3.97 -4.77 -18.88
N ALA A 259 3.58 -5.22 -20.08
CA ALA A 259 4.55 -5.50 -21.13
C ALA A 259 5.41 -4.26 -21.42
N GLY A 260 6.72 -4.37 -21.24
CA GLY A 260 7.60 -3.22 -21.38
C GLY A 260 9.02 -3.44 -20.86
N PRO A 261 9.82 -2.36 -20.82
CA PRO A 261 11.22 -2.43 -20.44
C PRO A 261 11.45 -2.99 -19.03
N LYS A 262 10.64 -2.60 -18.04
CA LYS A 262 10.80 -3.05 -16.66
C LYS A 262 10.51 -4.54 -16.49
N ALA A 263 9.40 -5.04 -17.04
CA ALA A 263 9.11 -6.48 -17.05
C ALA A 263 10.21 -7.28 -17.78
N THR A 264 10.70 -6.75 -18.92
CA THR A 264 11.79 -7.37 -19.70
C THR A 264 13.10 -7.44 -18.91
N ALA A 265 13.45 -6.39 -18.16
CA ALA A 265 14.62 -6.35 -17.29
C ALA A 265 14.50 -7.37 -16.16
N MET A 266 13.33 -7.46 -15.50
CA MET A 266 13.07 -8.45 -14.46
C MET A 266 13.19 -9.88 -15.00
N MET A 267 12.58 -10.19 -16.15
CA MET A 267 12.70 -11.52 -16.77
C MET A 267 14.15 -11.86 -17.12
N SER A 268 14.92 -10.89 -17.63
CA SER A 268 16.34 -11.06 -17.94
C SER A 268 17.18 -11.32 -16.69
N LEU A 269 16.88 -10.66 -15.58
CA LEU A 269 17.51 -10.91 -14.28
C LEU A 269 17.21 -12.34 -13.82
N ILE A 270 15.95 -12.77 -13.82
CA ILE A 270 15.57 -14.13 -13.41
C ILE A 270 16.28 -15.18 -14.27
N GLN A 271 16.31 -15.02 -15.60
CA GLN A 271 17.06 -15.93 -16.50
C GLN A 271 18.55 -15.99 -16.13
N THR A 272 19.16 -14.84 -15.84
CA THR A 272 20.57 -14.77 -15.43
C THR A 272 20.82 -15.51 -14.12
N LEU A 273 19.98 -15.27 -13.10
CA LEU A 273 20.07 -15.94 -11.80
C LEU A 273 19.91 -17.45 -11.92
N LYS A 274 18.92 -17.91 -12.70
CA LYS A 274 18.68 -19.35 -12.95
C LYS A 274 19.86 -19.98 -13.71
N SER A 275 20.38 -19.32 -14.75
CA SER A 275 21.51 -19.84 -15.54
C SER A 275 22.83 -19.92 -14.76
N THR A 276 22.96 -19.12 -13.70
CA THR A 276 24.13 -19.09 -12.80
C THR A 276 23.89 -19.80 -11.48
N ASN A 277 22.77 -20.54 -11.35
CA ASN A 277 22.40 -21.33 -10.18
C ASN A 277 22.33 -20.51 -8.87
N VAL A 278 21.93 -19.24 -8.97
CA VAL A 278 21.59 -18.39 -7.83
C VAL A 278 20.16 -18.74 -7.38
N PRO A 279 19.91 -18.93 -6.07
CA PRO A 279 18.60 -19.36 -5.59
C PRO A 279 17.57 -18.23 -5.76
N VAL A 280 16.63 -18.43 -6.66
CA VAL A 280 15.41 -17.62 -6.80
C VAL A 280 14.25 -18.56 -7.08
N ASP A 281 13.20 -18.46 -6.29
CA ASP A 281 12.04 -19.35 -6.40
C ASP A 281 10.82 -18.64 -6.97
N GLY A 282 10.72 -17.32 -6.82
CA GLY A 282 9.54 -16.58 -7.23
C GLY A 282 9.76 -15.12 -7.63
N VAL A 283 8.78 -14.57 -8.33
CA VAL A 283 8.65 -13.13 -8.61
C VAL A 283 7.33 -12.62 -8.03
N GLY A 284 7.42 -11.54 -7.25
CA GLY A 284 6.28 -10.85 -6.67
C GLY A 284 5.90 -9.68 -7.57
N LEU A 285 4.63 -9.66 -8.01
CA LEU A 285 4.06 -8.55 -8.75
C LEU A 285 3.19 -7.75 -7.78
N GLN A 286 3.61 -6.52 -7.47
CA GLN A 286 2.94 -5.69 -6.46
C GLN A 286 1.48 -5.41 -6.83
N CYS A 287 1.19 -5.18 -8.12
CA CYS A 287 -0.15 -4.87 -8.63
C CYS A 287 -0.78 -3.61 -8.02
N HIS A 288 0.00 -2.54 -7.83
CA HIS A 288 -0.53 -1.21 -7.51
C HIS A 288 -1.09 -0.54 -8.76
N PHE A 289 -2.41 -0.46 -8.88
CA PHE A 289 -3.07 0.05 -10.08
C PHE A 289 -3.87 1.33 -9.83
N ILE A 290 -4.25 1.98 -10.93
CA ILE A 290 -5.27 3.04 -10.96
C ILE A 290 -6.55 2.43 -11.54
N VAL A 291 -7.71 2.83 -11.01
CA VAL A 291 -9.02 2.43 -11.55
C VAL A 291 -9.10 2.72 -13.05
N GLY A 292 -9.41 1.70 -13.84
CA GLY A 292 -9.46 1.72 -15.30
C GLY A 292 -8.13 1.50 -16.02
N GLU A 293 -7.04 1.29 -15.28
CA GLU A 293 -5.67 1.15 -15.83
C GLU A 293 -5.04 -0.22 -15.52
N VAL A 294 -5.84 -1.23 -15.18
CA VAL A 294 -5.36 -2.62 -15.08
C VAL A 294 -4.98 -3.15 -16.47
N PRO A 295 -3.78 -3.73 -16.66
CA PRO A 295 -3.37 -4.27 -17.96
C PRO A 295 -4.26 -5.43 -18.38
N THR A 296 -4.73 -5.40 -19.64
CA THR A 296 -5.58 -6.45 -20.20
C THR A 296 -4.85 -7.78 -20.43
N ASP A 297 -3.51 -7.75 -20.46
CA ASP A 297 -2.60 -8.85 -20.72
C ASP A 297 -1.88 -9.36 -19.46
N LEU A 298 -2.36 -9.01 -18.26
CA LEU A 298 -1.78 -9.46 -16.99
C LEU A 298 -1.61 -10.99 -16.91
N GLU A 299 -2.60 -11.76 -17.38
CA GLU A 299 -2.50 -13.23 -17.41
C GLU A 299 -1.28 -13.70 -18.22
N THR A 300 -1.04 -13.09 -19.38
CA THR A 300 0.11 -13.40 -20.24
C THR A 300 1.43 -13.08 -19.53
N ILE A 301 1.53 -11.91 -18.90
CA ILE A 301 2.74 -11.50 -18.17
C ILE A 301 3.04 -12.48 -17.02
N LEU A 302 2.02 -12.89 -16.26
CA LEU A 302 2.17 -13.91 -15.21
C LEU A 302 2.67 -15.26 -15.79
N GLN A 303 2.14 -15.68 -16.95
CA GLN A 303 2.59 -16.90 -17.64
C GLN A 303 4.04 -16.79 -18.11
N GLU A 304 4.47 -15.63 -18.60
CA GLU A 304 5.84 -15.39 -19.06
C GLU A 304 6.86 -15.51 -17.92
N PHE A 305 6.56 -14.98 -16.73
CA PHE A 305 7.40 -15.19 -15.55
C PHE A 305 7.42 -16.66 -15.12
N VAL A 306 6.27 -17.33 -15.08
CA VAL A 306 6.20 -18.77 -14.73
C VAL A 306 7.01 -19.63 -15.72
N ALA A 307 7.06 -19.26 -16.99
CA ALA A 307 7.86 -19.94 -18.01
C ALA A 307 9.39 -19.89 -17.73
N LEU A 308 9.85 -19.04 -16.81
CA LEU A 308 11.24 -18.96 -16.35
C LEU A 308 11.55 -19.92 -15.19
N ASP A 309 10.64 -20.86 -14.89
CA ASP A 309 10.78 -21.85 -13.82
C ASP A 309 10.84 -21.20 -12.41
N VAL A 310 9.93 -20.26 -12.18
CA VAL A 310 9.67 -19.61 -10.89
C VAL A 310 8.15 -19.58 -10.63
N GLU A 311 7.73 -19.54 -9.36
CA GLU A 311 6.34 -19.20 -9.03
C GLU A 311 6.13 -17.69 -9.12
N VAL A 312 4.87 -17.26 -9.27
CA VAL A 312 4.49 -15.86 -9.16
C VAL A 312 3.45 -15.67 -8.06
N ALA A 313 3.41 -14.49 -7.47
CA ALA A 313 2.36 -14.10 -6.54
C ALA A 313 2.00 -12.63 -6.76
N ILE A 314 0.74 -12.30 -6.52
CA ILE A 314 0.32 -10.91 -6.38
C ILE A 314 0.57 -10.51 -4.92
N THR A 315 1.34 -9.46 -4.68
CA THR A 315 1.95 -9.22 -3.36
C THR A 315 1.45 -7.96 -2.64
N GLU A 316 0.95 -6.95 -3.34
CA GLU A 316 0.60 -5.65 -2.75
C GLU A 316 -0.63 -5.01 -3.42
N LEU A 317 -1.62 -5.82 -3.81
CA LEU A 317 -2.72 -5.34 -4.63
C LEU A 317 -3.53 -4.22 -3.96
N ASP A 318 -3.59 -3.08 -4.63
CA ASP A 318 -4.56 -2.02 -4.41
C ASP A 318 -4.91 -1.35 -5.75
N ILE A 319 -6.10 -0.74 -5.85
CA ILE A 319 -6.56 -0.10 -7.09
C ILE A 319 -7.13 1.27 -6.76
N ARG A 320 -6.28 2.28 -6.72
CA ARG A 320 -6.64 3.64 -6.27
C ARG A 320 -7.49 4.40 -7.30
N MET A 321 -8.26 5.35 -6.81
CA MET A 321 -9.00 6.29 -7.65
C MET A 321 -8.78 7.74 -7.23
N THR A 322 -8.99 8.67 -8.14
CA THR A 322 -9.12 10.11 -7.81
C THR A 322 -10.41 10.33 -7.03
N LEU A 323 -10.31 10.96 -5.86
CA LEU A 323 -11.44 11.24 -4.99
C LEU A 323 -12.25 12.47 -5.48
N PRO A 324 -13.57 12.56 -5.18
CA PRO A 324 -14.35 11.65 -4.34
C PRO A 324 -14.77 10.35 -5.05
N GLU A 325 -15.10 9.33 -4.25
CA GLU A 325 -15.73 8.10 -4.74
C GLU A 325 -17.02 8.41 -5.50
N THR A 326 -17.30 7.63 -6.55
CA THR A 326 -18.57 7.67 -7.28
C THR A 326 -19.00 6.25 -7.62
N ASP A 327 -20.31 6.03 -7.85
CA ASP A 327 -20.85 4.74 -8.27
C ASP A 327 -20.11 4.17 -9.49
N ALA A 328 -19.75 5.03 -10.46
CA ALA A 328 -19.02 4.64 -11.66
C ALA A 328 -17.58 4.19 -11.35
N LEU A 329 -16.86 4.92 -10.49
CA LEU A 329 -15.50 4.53 -10.07
C LEU A 329 -15.50 3.23 -9.26
N LEU A 330 -16.47 3.04 -8.36
CA LEU A 330 -16.61 1.80 -7.59
C LEU A 330 -16.99 0.60 -8.47
N ALA A 331 -17.83 0.82 -9.48
CA ALA A 331 -18.16 -0.23 -10.46
C ALA A 331 -16.96 -0.61 -11.34
N GLN A 332 -16.15 0.37 -11.76
CA GLN A 332 -14.92 0.10 -12.50
C GLN A 332 -13.89 -0.61 -11.62
N GLN A 333 -13.66 -0.13 -10.39
CA GLN A 333 -12.78 -0.78 -9.42
C GLN A 333 -13.18 -2.24 -9.16
N LYS A 334 -14.48 -2.53 -9.05
CA LYS A 334 -14.99 -3.91 -8.96
C LYS A 334 -14.53 -4.78 -10.13
N THR A 335 -14.61 -4.24 -11.35
CA THR A 335 -14.21 -4.94 -12.58
C THR A 335 -12.70 -5.14 -12.61
N ASP A 336 -11.95 -4.13 -12.20
CA ASP A 336 -10.48 -4.17 -12.14
C ASP A 336 -9.99 -5.22 -11.16
N TYR A 337 -10.52 -5.25 -9.93
CA TYR A 337 -10.23 -6.32 -8.97
C TYR A 337 -10.61 -7.69 -9.52
N GLN A 338 -11.78 -7.83 -10.15
CA GLN A 338 -12.19 -9.09 -10.77
C GLN A 338 -11.16 -9.56 -11.81
N ASN A 339 -10.69 -8.67 -12.68
CA ASN A 339 -9.73 -9.00 -13.75
C ASN A 339 -8.38 -9.44 -13.19
N VAL A 340 -7.84 -8.71 -12.20
CA VAL A 340 -6.56 -9.05 -11.55
C VAL A 340 -6.62 -10.42 -10.89
N ILE A 341 -7.69 -10.68 -10.14
CA ILE A 341 -7.88 -11.96 -9.45
C ILE A 341 -8.10 -13.11 -10.44
N ALA A 342 -8.87 -12.89 -11.50
CA ALA A 342 -9.09 -13.88 -12.56
C ALA A 342 -7.78 -14.24 -13.29
N ALA A 343 -6.90 -13.26 -13.55
CA ALA A 343 -5.60 -13.49 -14.15
C ALA A 343 -4.74 -14.42 -13.28
N CYS A 344 -4.60 -14.15 -11.99
CA CYS A 344 -3.88 -15.06 -11.10
C CYS A 344 -4.55 -16.44 -11.03
N LYS A 345 -5.88 -16.49 -10.98
CA LYS A 345 -6.63 -17.76 -11.01
C LYS A 345 -6.28 -18.62 -12.23
N ALA A 346 -6.22 -18.02 -13.42
CA ALA A 346 -5.95 -18.71 -14.67
C ALA A 346 -4.53 -19.29 -14.76
N VAL A 347 -3.56 -18.70 -14.06
CA VAL A 347 -2.15 -19.14 -14.08
C VAL A 347 -1.86 -20.09 -12.93
N ALA A 348 -1.56 -21.37 -13.25
CA ALA A 348 -1.26 -22.40 -12.25
C ALA A 348 -0.04 -22.05 -11.37
N GLY A 349 0.96 -21.38 -11.95
CA GLY A 349 2.14 -20.89 -11.21
C GLY A 349 1.91 -19.62 -10.40
N CYS A 350 0.72 -18.99 -10.49
CA CYS A 350 0.34 -17.91 -9.58
C CYS A 350 -0.25 -18.49 -8.30
N VAL A 351 0.52 -18.46 -7.21
CA VAL A 351 0.21 -19.27 -6.02
C VAL A 351 -0.70 -18.56 -5.01
N GLY A 352 -0.75 -17.23 -4.99
CA GLY A 352 -1.56 -16.49 -4.02
C GLY A 352 -1.68 -15.00 -4.35
N ILE A 353 -2.57 -14.35 -3.62
CA ILE A 353 -2.86 -12.92 -3.73
C ILE A 353 -2.82 -12.27 -2.36
N THR A 354 -2.11 -11.16 -2.23
CA THR A 354 -2.08 -10.29 -1.05
C THR A 354 -2.55 -8.89 -1.46
N ILE A 355 -3.47 -8.29 -0.68
CA ILE A 355 -3.84 -6.87 -0.82
C ILE A 355 -3.01 -6.01 0.15
N TRP A 356 -2.65 -4.78 -0.24
CA TRP A 356 -1.79 -3.90 0.58
C TRP A 356 -2.60 -3.11 1.61
N ASP A 357 -2.87 -3.81 2.72
CA ASP A 357 -3.96 -3.57 3.66
C ASP A 357 -5.35 -3.79 3.02
N TYR A 358 -6.32 -4.20 3.83
CA TYR A 358 -7.66 -4.54 3.37
C TYR A 358 -8.66 -3.39 3.49
N THR A 359 -8.36 -2.33 4.24
CA THR A 359 -9.28 -1.20 4.45
C THR A 359 -8.71 0.15 4.04
N ASP A 360 -9.56 0.99 3.44
CA ASP A 360 -9.25 2.37 3.10
C ASP A 360 -8.83 3.22 4.33
N LYS A 361 -9.16 2.77 5.55
CA LYS A 361 -8.78 3.44 6.80
C LYS A 361 -7.27 3.53 7.00
N TYR A 362 -6.55 2.49 6.60
CA TYR A 362 -5.10 2.33 6.84
C TYR A 362 -4.28 2.24 5.57
N SER A 363 -4.93 2.37 4.40
CA SER A 363 -4.25 2.42 3.11
C SER A 363 -3.19 3.52 3.07
N TRP A 364 -2.00 3.17 2.59
CA TRP A 364 -0.89 4.09 2.34
C TRP A 364 -1.16 5.13 1.23
N ILE A 365 -2.14 4.85 0.36
CA ILE A 365 -2.38 5.61 -0.88
C ILE A 365 -2.55 7.11 -0.65
N PRO A 366 -3.37 7.61 0.30
CA PRO A 366 -3.53 9.05 0.48
C PRO A 366 -2.26 9.77 0.94
N GLY A 367 -1.35 9.06 1.63
CA GLY A 367 -0.05 9.58 2.05
C GLY A 367 0.95 9.70 0.90
N THR A 368 0.88 8.79 -0.07
CA THR A 368 1.80 8.72 -1.22
C THR A 368 1.28 9.49 -2.44
N PHE A 369 -0.04 9.44 -2.71
CA PHE A 369 -0.70 10.00 -3.88
C PHE A 369 -1.79 11.00 -3.46
N PRO A 370 -1.44 12.28 -3.26
CA PRO A 370 -2.39 13.30 -2.82
C PRO A 370 -3.63 13.39 -3.73
N GLY A 371 -4.82 13.37 -3.13
CA GLY A 371 -6.10 13.40 -3.84
C GLY A 371 -6.57 12.05 -4.37
N GLN A 372 -5.80 10.98 -4.16
CA GLN A 372 -6.20 9.61 -4.48
C GLN A 372 -6.45 8.80 -3.20
N GLY A 373 -7.26 7.76 -3.31
CA GLY A 373 -7.62 6.91 -2.18
C GLY A 373 -8.63 5.86 -2.57
N ALA A 374 -9.42 5.42 -1.58
CA ALA A 374 -10.46 4.41 -1.73
C ALA A 374 -9.99 3.17 -2.51
N ALA A 375 -8.78 2.69 -2.25
CA ALA A 375 -8.10 1.70 -3.06
C ALA A 375 -8.37 0.24 -2.63
N CYS A 376 -8.84 0.04 -1.41
CA CYS A 376 -9.00 -1.27 -0.78
C CYS A 376 -10.45 -1.80 -0.90
N PRO A 377 -10.69 -3.10 -0.65
CA PRO A 377 -12.03 -3.70 -0.78
C PRO A 377 -12.98 -3.44 0.40
N TRP A 378 -12.49 -2.86 1.50
CA TRP A 378 -13.30 -2.32 2.60
C TRP A 378 -13.11 -0.82 2.69
N ASP A 379 -14.20 -0.10 2.97
CA ASP A 379 -14.13 1.33 3.25
C ASP A 379 -13.51 1.62 4.63
N ALA A 380 -13.38 2.90 4.96
CA ALA A 380 -12.79 3.35 6.21
C ALA A 380 -13.63 3.01 7.47
N ASN A 381 -14.87 2.55 7.29
CA ASN A 381 -15.78 2.10 8.35
C ASN A 381 -15.89 0.56 8.41
N PHE A 382 -14.98 -0.15 7.73
CA PHE A 382 -14.97 -1.61 7.64
C PHE A 382 -16.20 -2.21 6.95
N ILE A 383 -16.87 -1.43 6.10
CA ILE A 383 -17.95 -1.92 5.24
C ILE A 383 -17.33 -2.35 3.92
N ARG A 384 -17.71 -3.54 3.44
CA ARG A 384 -17.23 -4.06 2.16
C ARG A 384 -17.72 -3.16 1.03
N LYS A 385 -16.83 -2.87 0.10
CA LYS A 385 -17.09 -2.13 -1.14
C LYS A 385 -17.41 -3.11 -2.28
N PRO A 386 -17.91 -2.63 -3.43
CA PRO A 386 -18.14 -3.47 -4.61
C PRO A 386 -16.90 -4.23 -5.08
N ALA A 387 -15.69 -3.71 -4.82
CA ALA A 387 -14.43 -4.40 -5.04
C ALA A 387 -14.35 -5.78 -4.37
N TYR A 388 -14.94 -5.97 -3.19
CA TYR A 388 -15.02 -7.27 -2.54
C TYR A 388 -15.79 -8.29 -3.38
N ASP A 389 -16.90 -7.87 -3.99
CA ASP A 389 -17.69 -8.72 -4.89
C ASP A 389 -16.89 -9.05 -6.16
N GLY A 390 -16.07 -8.10 -6.65
CA GLY A 390 -15.16 -8.30 -7.76
C GLY A 390 -14.11 -9.38 -7.46
N ILE A 391 -13.50 -9.35 -6.28
CA ILE A 391 -12.57 -10.38 -5.82
C ILE A 391 -13.23 -11.76 -5.82
N ILE A 392 -14.41 -11.89 -5.21
CA ILE A 392 -15.12 -13.17 -5.17
C ILE A 392 -15.49 -13.63 -6.59
N ALA A 393 -15.99 -12.73 -7.44
CA ALA A 393 -16.29 -13.06 -8.82
C ALA A 393 -15.04 -13.59 -9.55
N GLY A 394 -13.90 -12.91 -9.43
CA GLY A 394 -12.63 -13.33 -10.04
C GLY A 394 -12.15 -14.70 -9.54
N LEU A 395 -12.34 -15.02 -8.26
CA LEU A 395 -12.02 -16.35 -7.72
C LEU A 395 -12.97 -17.46 -8.21
N THR A 396 -14.20 -17.11 -8.60
CA THR A 396 -15.24 -18.08 -9.00
C THR A 396 -15.51 -18.15 -10.51
N ALA A 397 -14.90 -17.27 -11.29
CA ALA A 397 -15.18 -17.08 -12.72
C ALA A 397 -14.89 -18.31 -13.60
#